data_AF-A0AAV4JX94-F1
#
_entry.id   AF-A0AAV4JX94-F1
#
_cell.length_a   1.000
_cell.length_b   1.000
_cell.length_c   1.000
_cell.angle_alpha   90.00
_cell.angle_beta   90.00
_cell.angle_gamma   90.00
#
_symmetry.space_group_name_H-M   'P 1'
#
loop_
_entity.id
_entity.type
_entity.pdbx_description
1 polymer ?
#
loop_
_entity_poly.entity_id
_entity_poly.type
_entity_poly.pdbx_seq_one_letter_code
_entity_poly.pdbx_strand_id
1 'polypeptide(L)'
;MCVDISAVANVVITVAAAAAVVAVVVVVVVVVVVVVVVVHLSLQLKEMYKAVADQLAWKVEDMFEYCQWDWKGVACEDILTPELTLNGLCFKLNTDISKPLVSTRPGLSGGFFAVMKTSVGGHTLSDQGSYGLKVLLHHMYDTPDVISQGIILSPGFSYRISFLAETIKYLPYPYKTQADMYCSDYPPPSEELKANKHVDYGKHSITACINSRAYHEAEKICGCDMKNQIYDKATKTDLLGCSIPCTLRSYRPVVSQAAFPSPDLDDMMSMMDENGTSTIDKYVCQ
;
A
#
# COMPACT_ATOMS: atom_id res chain seq x y z
N MET A 1 40.45 -71.75 -13.41
CA MET A 1 39.07 -71.19 -13.36
C MET A 1 39.14 -69.75 -13.84
N CYS A 2 38.59 -69.45 -15.01
CA CYS A 2 38.49 -68.08 -15.51
C CYS A 2 37.12 -67.56 -15.06
N VAL A 3 37.11 -66.59 -14.14
CA VAL A 3 35.86 -65.91 -13.74
C VAL A 3 35.54 -64.89 -14.83
N ASP A 4 34.32 -64.92 -15.35
CA ASP A 4 33.85 -63.98 -16.37
C ASP A 4 33.59 -62.61 -15.74
N ILE A 5 34.56 -61.71 -15.92
CA ILE A 5 34.56 -60.34 -15.38
C ILE A 5 33.49 -59.47 -16.05
N SER A 6 33.02 -59.85 -17.26
CA SER A 6 32.03 -59.08 -18.01
C SER A 6 30.64 -59.15 -17.38
N ALA A 7 30.27 -60.31 -16.81
CA ALA A 7 29.01 -60.48 -16.09
C ALA A 7 28.97 -59.66 -14.79
N VAL A 8 30.11 -59.56 -14.08
CA VAL A 8 30.23 -58.77 -12.84
C VAL A 8 30.17 -57.27 -13.15
N ALA A 9 30.82 -56.81 -14.23
CA ALA A 9 30.79 -55.42 -14.64
C ALA A 9 29.37 -54.93 -15.00
N ASN A 10 28.60 -55.73 -15.75
CA ASN A 10 27.23 -55.37 -16.11
C ASN A 10 26.30 -55.27 -14.91
N VAL A 11 26.41 -56.18 -13.93
CA VAL A 11 25.62 -56.13 -12.69
C VAL A 11 25.95 -54.87 -11.89
N VAL A 12 27.23 -54.53 -11.74
CA VAL A 12 27.67 -53.32 -11.02
C VAL A 12 27.15 -52.05 -11.69
N ILE A 13 27.16 -51.97 -13.03
CA ILE A 13 26.63 -50.82 -13.77
C ILE A 13 25.11 -50.68 -13.59
N THR A 14 24.35 -51.78 -13.67
CA THR A 14 22.89 -51.73 -13.45
C THR A 14 22.50 -51.34 -12.03
N VAL A 15 23.23 -51.82 -11.02
CA VAL A 15 22.98 -51.47 -9.62
C VAL A 15 23.32 -50.00 -9.35
N ALA A 16 24.42 -49.49 -9.92
CA ALA A 16 24.79 -48.08 -9.82
C ALA A 16 23.78 -47.16 -10.50
N ALA A 17 23.28 -47.54 -11.69
CA ALA A 17 22.25 -46.77 -12.40
C ALA A 17 20.92 -46.75 -11.63
N ALA A 18 20.49 -47.88 -11.06
CA ALA A 18 19.28 -47.95 -10.24
C ALA A 18 19.40 -47.09 -8.96
N ALA A 19 20.55 -47.12 -8.29
CA ALA A 19 20.81 -46.28 -7.12
C ALA A 19 20.78 -44.77 -7.46
N ALA A 20 21.33 -44.38 -8.62
CA ALA A 20 21.29 -42.99 -9.08
C ALA A 20 19.85 -42.51 -9.36
N VAL A 21 19.03 -43.34 -10.00
CA VAL A 21 17.61 -43.02 -10.26
C VAL A 21 16.84 -42.87 -8.96
N VAL A 22 17.03 -43.77 -8.00
CA VAL A 22 16.38 -43.68 -6.67
C VAL A 22 16.82 -42.40 -5.95
N ALA A 23 18.11 -42.05 -5.98
CA ALA A 23 18.61 -40.82 -5.36
C ALA A 23 17.97 -39.57 -5.99
N VAL A 24 17.88 -39.50 -7.32
CA VAL A 24 17.23 -38.37 -8.02
C VAL A 24 15.76 -38.28 -7.66
N VAL A 25 15.03 -39.41 -7.66
CA VAL A 25 13.60 -39.44 -7.30
C VAL A 25 13.41 -38.96 -5.86
N VAL A 26 14.23 -39.42 -4.92
CA VAL A 26 14.15 -38.99 -3.51
C VAL A 26 14.42 -37.48 -3.38
N VAL A 27 15.44 -36.95 -4.06
CA VAL A 27 15.73 -35.51 -4.03
C VAL A 27 14.57 -34.70 -4.59
N VAL A 28 14.01 -35.10 -5.73
CA VAL A 28 12.86 -34.41 -6.35
C VAL A 28 11.65 -34.44 -5.42
N VAL A 29 11.33 -35.59 -4.81
CA VAL A 29 10.20 -35.71 -3.89
C VAL A 29 10.41 -34.83 -2.65
N VAL A 30 11.60 -34.82 -2.06
CA VAL A 30 11.91 -33.97 -0.91
C VAL A 30 11.76 -32.49 -1.27
N VAL A 31 12.31 -32.05 -2.41
CA VAL A 31 12.20 -30.65 -2.87
C VAL A 31 10.73 -30.27 -3.06
N VAL A 32 9.94 -31.10 -3.74
CA VAL A 32 8.50 -30.83 -3.95
C VAL A 32 7.76 -30.74 -2.62
N VAL A 33 8.00 -31.66 -1.69
CA VAL A 33 7.35 -31.64 -0.36
C VAL A 33 7.73 -30.37 0.40
N VAL A 34 9.01 -29.98 0.42
CA VAL A 34 9.46 -28.75 1.08
C VAL A 34 8.79 -27.53 0.46
N VAL A 35 8.78 -27.41 -0.86
CA VAL A 35 8.14 -26.28 -1.56
C VAL A 35 6.65 -26.21 -1.24
N VAL A 36 5.93 -27.33 -1.28
CA VAL A 36 4.50 -27.37 -0.97
C VAL A 36 4.23 -26.98 0.48
N VAL A 37 5.02 -27.49 1.42
CA VAL A 37 4.89 -27.17 2.86
C VAL A 37 5.16 -25.69 3.11
N VAL A 38 6.22 -25.12 2.53
CA VAL A 38 6.57 -23.69 2.67
C VAL A 38 5.47 -22.80 2.08
N VAL A 39 4.99 -23.12 0.88
CA VAL A 39 3.90 -22.37 0.23
C VAL A 39 2.63 -22.44 1.08
N HIS A 40 2.26 -23.62 1.59
CA HIS A 40 1.08 -23.79 2.42
C HIS A 40 1.17 -23.01 3.74
N LEU A 41 2.30 -23.10 4.45
CA LEU A 41 2.56 -22.32 5.66
C LEU A 41 2.50 -20.81 5.40
N SER A 42 3.07 -20.34 4.29
CA SER A 42 3.03 -18.91 3.92
C SER A 42 1.60 -18.42 3.66
N LEU A 43 0.74 -19.26 3.07
CA LEU A 43 -0.66 -18.93 2.85
C LEU A 43 -1.44 -18.86 4.16
N GLN A 44 -1.24 -19.85 5.04
CA GLN A 44 -1.87 -19.90 6.36
C GLN A 44 -1.50 -18.67 7.21
N LEU A 45 -0.22 -18.26 7.18
CA LEU A 45 0.25 -17.08 7.91
C LEU A 45 -0.41 -15.78 7.39
N LYS A 46 -0.62 -15.66 6.08
CA LYS A 46 -1.31 -14.51 5.47
C LYS A 46 -2.77 -14.44 5.87
N GLU A 47 -3.48 -15.57 5.79
CA GLU A 47 -4.90 -15.64 6.20
C GLU A 47 -5.05 -15.34 7.70
N MET A 48 -4.16 -15.86 8.55
CA MET A 48 -4.14 -15.53 9.97
C MET A 48 -3.85 -14.05 10.23
N TYR A 49 -2.84 -13.47 9.57
CA TYR A 49 -2.52 -12.06 9.73
C TYR A 49 -3.68 -11.17 9.28
N LYS A 50 -4.33 -11.52 8.17
CA LYS A 50 -5.53 -10.84 7.69
C LYS A 50 -6.67 -10.97 8.69
N ALA A 51 -6.93 -12.15 9.23
CA ALA A 51 -7.97 -12.36 10.23
C ALA A 51 -7.71 -11.59 11.54
N VAL A 52 -6.46 -11.49 11.98
CA VAL A 52 -6.07 -10.69 13.16
C VAL A 52 -6.21 -9.20 12.86
N ALA A 53 -5.77 -8.75 11.67
CA ALA A 53 -5.94 -7.38 11.24
C ALA A 53 -7.43 -7.01 11.15
N ASP A 54 -8.29 -7.88 10.60
CA ASP A 54 -9.73 -7.65 10.48
C ASP A 54 -10.45 -7.58 11.85
N GLN A 55 -9.89 -8.20 12.91
CA GLN A 55 -10.45 -8.16 14.26
C GLN A 55 -9.97 -6.95 15.09
N LEU A 56 -8.76 -6.45 14.84
CA LEU A 56 -8.15 -5.38 15.63
C LEU A 56 -8.15 -4.02 14.92
N ALA A 57 -8.27 -4.02 13.59
CA ALA A 57 -8.32 -2.80 12.82
C ALA A 57 -9.73 -2.18 12.87
N TRP A 58 -9.76 -0.87 12.62
CA TRP A 58 -10.98 -0.14 12.41
C TRP A 58 -11.77 -0.74 11.25
N LYS A 59 -13.09 -0.72 11.33
CA LYS A 59 -13.97 -0.93 10.19
C LYS A 59 -14.39 0.40 9.58
N VAL A 60 -14.93 0.35 8.36
CA VAL A 60 -15.49 1.54 7.70
C VAL A 60 -16.57 2.17 8.58
N GLU A 61 -17.53 1.38 9.05
CA GLU A 61 -18.65 1.79 9.91
C GLU A 61 -18.20 2.41 11.25
N ASP A 62 -17.07 1.97 11.79
CA ASP A 62 -16.55 2.49 13.06
C ASP A 62 -15.82 3.83 12.90
N MET A 63 -15.19 4.04 11.74
CA MET A 63 -14.35 5.19 11.44
C MET A 63 -15.07 6.30 10.68
N PHE A 64 -16.03 5.97 9.82
CA PHE A 64 -16.74 6.92 8.96
C PHE A 64 -18.20 7.01 9.38
N GLU A 65 -18.57 8.12 10.03
CA GLU A 65 -19.93 8.34 10.51
C GLU A 65 -20.88 8.74 9.38
N TYR A 66 -20.36 9.48 8.40
CA TYR A 66 -21.14 9.99 7.29
C TYR A 66 -20.27 10.13 6.05
N CYS A 67 -20.81 9.71 4.90
CA CYS A 67 -20.17 9.88 3.60
C CYS A 67 -21.12 10.54 2.61
N GLN A 68 -20.53 11.38 1.75
CA GLN A 68 -21.23 12.08 0.70
C GLN A 68 -20.33 12.16 -0.53
N TRP A 69 -20.91 11.89 -1.69
CA TRP A 69 -20.25 12.01 -2.99
C TRP A 69 -21.14 12.79 -3.95
N ASP A 70 -20.56 13.78 -4.64
CA ASP A 70 -21.31 14.64 -5.58
C ASP A 70 -22.58 15.25 -4.95
N TRP A 71 -22.42 15.69 -3.69
CA TRP A 71 -23.47 16.24 -2.83
C TRP A 71 -24.63 15.27 -2.49
N LYS A 72 -24.51 13.98 -2.78
CA LYS A 72 -25.49 12.94 -2.42
C LYS A 72 -24.96 12.10 -1.27
N GLY A 73 -25.80 11.90 -0.25
CA GLY A 73 -25.49 10.95 0.83
C GLY A 73 -25.35 9.54 0.27
N VAL A 74 -24.30 8.84 0.67
CA VAL A 74 -23.99 7.47 0.23
C VAL A 74 -23.55 6.66 1.45
N ALA A 75 -23.81 5.35 1.44
CA ALA A 75 -23.23 4.48 2.45
C ALA A 75 -21.71 4.46 2.29
N CYS A 76 -20.97 4.57 3.40
CA CYS A 76 -19.52 4.62 3.36
C CYS A 76 -18.93 3.31 2.84
N GLU A 77 -19.55 2.19 3.22
CA GLU A 77 -19.16 0.82 2.86
C GLU A 77 -19.30 0.54 1.36
N ASP A 78 -20.21 1.25 0.68
CA ASP A 78 -20.44 1.09 -0.76
C ASP A 78 -19.33 1.73 -1.60
N ILE A 79 -18.65 2.74 -1.07
CA ILE A 79 -17.67 3.54 -1.83
C ILE A 79 -16.23 3.41 -1.29
N LEU A 80 -16.06 3.00 -0.03
CA LEU A 80 -14.76 2.79 0.60
C LEU A 80 -14.49 1.29 0.73
N THR A 81 -13.38 0.85 0.15
CA THR A 81 -12.91 -0.54 0.27
C THR A 81 -11.73 -0.60 1.24
N PRO A 82 -11.72 -1.52 2.22
CA PRO A 82 -10.55 -1.77 3.03
C PRO A 82 -9.42 -2.37 2.18
N GLU A 83 -8.22 -1.78 2.21
CA GLU A 83 -7.01 -2.24 1.54
C GLU A 83 -5.87 -2.32 2.57
N LEU A 84 -5.28 -3.51 2.72
CA LEU A 84 -4.14 -3.71 3.61
C LEU A 84 -2.88 -3.13 2.96
N THR A 85 -2.26 -2.17 3.63
CA THR A 85 -1.04 -1.48 3.18
C THR A 85 0.12 -1.73 4.14
N LEU A 86 1.28 -1.16 3.84
CA LEU A 86 2.44 -1.21 4.73
C LEU A 86 2.22 -0.43 6.05
N ASN A 87 1.29 0.54 6.09
CA ASN A 87 0.90 1.27 7.30
C ASN A 87 -0.29 0.61 8.04
N GLY A 88 -0.66 -0.62 7.68
CA GLY A 88 -1.84 -1.30 8.21
C GLY A 88 -3.06 -1.13 7.31
N LEU A 89 -4.25 -1.28 7.90
CA LEU A 89 -5.51 -1.23 7.15
C LEU A 89 -5.83 0.22 6.75
N CYS A 90 -6.01 0.45 5.45
CA CYS A 90 -6.44 1.74 4.89
C CYS A 90 -7.81 1.58 4.23
N PHE A 91 -8.52 2.69 4.05
CA PHE A 91 -9.80 2.73 3.34
C PHE A 91 -9.66 3.53 2.05
N LYS A 92 -10.03 2.91 0.94
CA LYS A 92 -9.77 3.46 -0.39
C LYS A 92 -11.05 3.69 -1.16
N LEU A 93 -11.16 4.90 -1.70
CA LEU A 93 -12.16 5.29 -2.68
C LEU A 93 -11.70 4.87 -4.09
N ASN A 94 -12.65 4.49 -4.96
CA ASN A 94 -12.38 4.10 -6.36
C ASN A 94 -11.46 2.88 -6.52
N THR A 95 -11.69 1.85 -5.70
CA THR A 95 -11.01 0.55 -5.86
C THR A 95 -11.51 -0.21 -7.09
N ASP A 96 -12.80 -0.16 -7.41
CA ASP A 96 -13.36 -0.73 -8.63
C ASP A 96 -13.13 0.21 -9.82
N ILE A 97 -12.06 -0.08 -10.57
CA ILE A 97 -11.63 0.66 -11.76
C ILE A 97 -12.68 0.56 -12.88
N SER A 98 -13.54 -0.47 -12.90
CA SER A 98 -14.57 -0.61 -13.92
C SER A 98 -15.72 0.39 -13.74
N LYS A 99 -15.90 0.91 -12.52
CA LYS A 99 -16.96 1.85 -12.14
C LYS A 99 -16.40 2.97 -11.25
N PRO A 100 -15.48 3.80 -11.76
CA PRO A 100 -14.87 4.85 -10.96
C PRO A 100 -15.90 5.93 -10.67
N LEU A 101 -15.90 6.44 -9.44
CA LEU A 101 -16.60 7.66 -9.10
C LEU A 101 -15.84 8.84 -9.70
N VAL A 102 -16.47 9.51 -10.67
CA VAL A 102 -15.91 10.66 -11.38
C VAL A 102 -16.68 11.91 -11.02
N SER A 103 -15.96 12.92 -10.55
CA SER A 103 -16.52 14.24 -10.29
C SER A 103 -16.69 15.01 -11.61
N THR A 104 -17.87 15.56 -11.84
CA THR A 104 -18.16 16.42 -13.00
C THR A 104 -18.20 17.90 -12.67
N ARG A 105 -18.13 18.26 -11.37
CA ARG A 105 -18.27 19.62 -10.87
C ARG A 105 -17.12 19.95 -9.92
N PRO A 106 -16.44 21.10 -10.08
CA PRO A 106 -15.39 21.50 -9.15
C PRO A 106 -15.97 21.88 -7.78
N GLY A 107 -15.11 21.87 -6.77
CA GLY A 107 -15.44 22.30 -5.41
C GLY A 107 -16.17 21.24 -4.58
N LEU A 108 -16.65 21.65 -3.41
CA LEU A 108 -17.26 20.76 -2.41
C LEU A 108 -18.45 19.96 -2.97
N SER A 109 -19.25 20.59 -3.83
CA SER A 109 -20.47 19.98 -4.38
C SER A 109 -20.23 18.77 -5.28
N GLY A 110 -19.04 18.64 -5.86
CA GLY A 110 -18.68 17.48 -6.69
C GLY A 110 -17.66 16.55 -6.03
N GLY A 111 -17.21 16.86 -4.81
CA GLY A 111 -16.15 16.14 -4.13
C GLY A 111 -16.64 14.98 -3.27
N PHE A 112 -15.69 14.36 -2.60
CA PHE A 112 -15.92 13.47 -1.47
C PHE A 112 -15.96 14.29 -0.17
N PHE A 113 -16.96 14.04 0.66
CA PHE A 113 -17.06 14.59 2.00
C PHE A 113 -17.30 13.43 2.97
N ALA A 114 -16.60 13.46 4.10
CA ALA A 114 -16.82 12.50 5.16
C ALA A 114 -16.66 13.13 6.54
N VAL A 115 -17.43 12.63 7.50
CA VAL A 115 -17.24 12.89 8.93
C VAL A 115 -16.65 11.64 9.54
N MET A 116 -15.50 11.80 10.20
CA MET A 116 -14.71 10.67 10.69
C MET A 116 -14.63 10.68 12.21
N LYS A 117 -14.79 9.51 12.81
CA LYS A 117 -14.56 9.27 14.23
C LYS A 117 -13.08 8.94 14.43
N THR A 118 -12.49 9.54 15.47
CA THR A 118 -11.13 9.24 15.91
C THR A 118 -11.17 8.95 17.40
N SER A 119 -10.54 7.86 17.85
CA SER A 119 -10.45 7.53 19.28
C SER A 119 -9.00 7.54 19.72
N VAL A 120 -8.64 8.39 20.69
CA VAL A 120 -7.30 8.35 21.30
C VAL A 120 -7.10 7.04 22.10
N GLY A 121 -8.19 6.49 22.66
CA GLY A 121 -8.16 5.25 23.43
C GLY A 121 -7.90 4.04 22.54
N GLY A 122 -6.86 3.27 22.86
CA GLY A 122 -6.48 2.05 22.14
C GLY A 122 -5.41 2.24 21.06
N HIS A 123 -4.87 3.45 20.86
CA HIS A 123 -3.74 3.63 19.96
C HIS A 123 -2.46 3.01 20.50
N THR A 124 -1.79 2.26 19.64
CA THR A 124 -0.38 1.92 19.80
C THR A 124 0.49 3.09 19.34
N LEU A 125 1.72 3.17 19.83
CA LEU A 125 2.70 4.12 19.33
C LEU A 125 2.82 3.94 17.81
N SER A 126 2.52 4.99 17.03
CA SER A 126 2.79 4.98 15.60
C SER A 126 4.30 5.08 15.38
N ASP A 127 4.79 4.43 14.32
CA ASP A 127 6.15 4.57 13.82
C ASP A 127 6.50 6.05 13.51
N GLN A 128 5.49 6.84 13.16
CA GLN A 128 5.61 8.27 12.87
C GLN A 128 5.54 9.17 14.12
N GLY A 129 5.35 8.61 15.32
CA GLY A 129 5.26 9.38 16.58
C GLY A 129 4.15 10.44 16.60
N SER A 130 3.14 10.31 15.74
CA SER A 130 2.06 11.28 15.55
C SER A 130 0.69 10.62 15.70
N TYR A 131 -0.28 11.44 16.11
CA TYR A 131 -1.70 11.07 16.22
C TYR A 131 -2.50 11.87 15.18
N GLY A 132 -3.28 11.16 14.38
CA GLY A 132 -4.09 11.75 13.33
C GLY A 132 -4.42 10.78 12.21
N LEU A 133 -4.94 11.33 11.13
CA LEU A 133 -5.41 10.60 9.96
C LEU A 133 -4.49 10.91 8.78
N LYS A 134 -3.93 9.87 8.16
CA LYS A 134 -3.11 10.04 6.96
C LYS A 134 -3.98 9.87 5.71
N VAL A 135 -3.99 10.87 4.85
CA VAL A 135 -4.73 10.86 3.58
C VAL A 135 -3.75 10.93 2.42
N LEU A 136 -3.89 10.02 1.47
CA LEU A 136 -3.10 9.96 0.25
C LEU A 136 -4.02 10.02 -0.96
N LEU A 137 -3.79 10.97 -1.86
CA LEU A 137 -4.37 10.94 -3.20
C LEU A 137 -3.34 10.36 -4.17
N HIS A 138 -3.74 9.32 -4.89
CA HIS A 138 -2.92 8.68 -5.91
C HIS A 138 -3.80 8.27 -7.10
N HIS A 139 -3.18 7.90 -8.23
CA HIS A 139 -3.92 7.42 -9.38
C HIS A 139 -4.52 6.03 -9.11
N MET A 140 -5.69 5.72 -9.68
CA MET A 140 -6.37 4.42 -9.46
C MET A 140 -5.53 3.18 -9.86
N TYR A 141 -4.62 3.35 -10.82
CA TYR A 141 -3.69 2.31 -11.27
C TYR A 141 -2.36 2.29 -10.52
N ASP A 142 -2.14 3.22 -9.60
CA ASP A 142 -0.90 3.30 -8.83
C ASP A 142 -1.01 2.54 -7.51
N THR A 143 0.07 1.86 -7.13
CA THR A 143 0.25 1.36 -5.77
C THR A 143 0.41 2.53 -4.80
N PRO A 144 -0.41 2.62 -3.73
CA PRO A 144 -0.32 3.72 -2.78
C PRO A 144 0.96 3.62 -1.94
N ASP A 145 1.78 4.68 -1.95
CA ASP A 145 2.93 4.81 -1.05
C ASP A 145 2.54 5.58 0.22
N VAL A 146 1.77 4.92 1.09
CA VAL A 146 1.29 5.53 2.34
C VAL A 146 2.39 5.74 3.38
N ILE A 147 3.59 5.16 3.22
CA ILE A 147 4.72 5.44 4.11
C ILE A 147 5.30 6.80 3.75
N SER A 148 5.72 6.97 2.49
CA SER A 148 6.51 8.14 2.09
C SER A 148 5.65 9.33 1.67
N GLN A 149 4.40 9.11 1.27
CA GLN A 149 3.50 10.15 0.75
C GLN A 149 2.24 10.30 1.60
N GLY A 150 1.58 11.44 1.46
CA GLY A 150 0.30 11.76 2.08
C GLY A 150 0.39 12.97 3.01
N ILE A 151 -0.78 13.43 3.42
CA ILE A 151 -0.96 14.52 4.37
C ILE A 151 -1.51 13.96 5.68
N ILE A 152 -1.00 14.43 6.81
CA ILE A 152 -1.48 14.05 8.13
C ILE A 152 -2.46 15.12 8.59
N LEU A 153 -3.66 14.69 9.00
CA LEU A 153 -4.75 15.53 9.47
C LEU A 153 -4.93 15.29 10.97
N SER A 154 -4.93 16.36 11.75
CA SER A 154 -5.16 16.31 13.18
C SER A 154 -6.66 16.28 13.47
N PRO A 155 -7.12 15.51 14.48
CA PRO A 155 -8.53 15.53 14.86
C PRO A 155 -8.95 16.89 15.46
N GLY A 156 -10.25 17.17 15.49
CA GLY A 156 -10.80 18.44 15.99
C GLY A 156 -10.85 19.57 14.96
N PHE A 157 -10.67 19.25 13.68
CA PHE A 157 -10.72 20.21 12.59
C PHE A 157 -11.54 19.68 11.42
N SER A 158 -12.18 20.60 10.72
CA SER A 158 -12.72 20.39 9.38
C SER A 158 -11.65 20.74 8.35
N TYR A 159 -11.39 19.82 7.44
CA TYR A 159 -10.39 20.00 6.39
C TYR A 159 -11.06 20.14 5.03
N ARG A 160 -10.67 21.18 4.28
CA ARG A 160 -10.97 21.32 2.86
C ARG A 160 -9.69 21.10 2.09
N ILE A 161 -9.62 19.93 1.44
CA ILE A 161 -8.46 19.51 0.67
C ILE A 161 -8.84 19.60 -0.80
N SER A 162 -8.22 20.52 -1.52
CA SER A 162 -8.31 20.61 -2.97
C SER A 162 -7.05 20.03 -3.58
N PHE A 163 -7.15 19.38 -4.73
CA PHE A 163 -6.00 18.79 -5.40
C PHE A 163 -5.82 19.43 -6.78
N LEU A 164 -4.59 19.85 -7.05
CA LEU A 164 -4.15 20.20 -8.39
C LEU A 164 -3.47 18.98 -9.00
N ALA A 165 -4.04 18.46 -10.09
CA ALA A 165 -3.43 17.38 -10.85
C ALA A 165 -2.43 17.97 -11.85
N GLU A 166 -1.17 17.58 -11.73
CA GLU A 166 -0.11 17.90 -12.67
C GLU A 166 0.23 16.63 -13.47
N THR A 167 0.43 16.77 -14.77
CA THR A 167 0.80 15.64 -15.64
C THR A 167 2.02 16.01 -16.44
N ILE A 168 3.09 15.24 -16.26
CA ILE A 168 4.33 15.36 -17.03
C ILE A 168 4.30 14.24 -18.07
N LYS A 169 4.43 14.62 -19.34
CA LYS A 169 4.57 13.68 -20.45
C LYS A 169 6.00 13.75 -20.96
N TYR A 170 6.72 12.66 -20.77
CA TYR A 170 8.03 12.48 -21.36
C TYR A 170 7.91 12.02 -22.81
N LEU A 171 8.88 12.42 -23.63
CA LEU A 171 9.01 11.90 -24.98
C LEU A 171 9.56 10.46 -24.90
N PRO A 172 9.02 9.52 -25.69
CA PRO A 172 9.50 8.15 -25.73
C PRO A 172 10.90 8.07 -26.36
N TYR A 173 11.48 6.86 -26.41
CA TYR A 173 12.70 6.61 -27.17
C TYR A 173 12.65 7.28 -28.57
N PRO A 174 13.69 8.01 -29.00
CA PRO A 174 15.06 8.05 -28.46
C PRO A 174 15.34 9.21 -27.48
N TYR A 175 14.32 9.84 -26.90
CA TYR A 175 14.51 10.95 -25.97
C TYR A 175 14.71 10.45 -24.53
N LYS A 176 15.79 10.88 -23.88
CA LYS A 176 16.12 10.51 -22.49
C LYS A 176 15.27 11.31 -21.50
N THR A 177 14.90 10.69 -20.38
CA THR A 177 14.07 11.32 -19.35
C THR A 177 14.85 11.67 -18.09
N GLN A 178 15.63 10.72 -17.57
CA GLN A 178 16.51 10.93 -16.43
C GLN A 178 17.82 10.18 -16.67
N ALA A 179 18.94 10.89 -16.57
CA ALA A 179 20.28 10.37 -16.88
C ALA A 179 20.30 9.64 -18.24
N ASP A 180 20.65 8.36 -18.25
CA ASP A 180 20.70 7.52 -19.45
C ASP A 180 19.45 6.64 -19.66
N MET A 181 18.40 6.85 -18.88
CA MET A 181 17.15 6.10 -18.99
C MET A 181 16.17 6.76 -19.97
N TYR A 182 15.50 5.91 -20.74
CA TYR A 182 14.32 6.28 -21.51
C TYR A 182 13.07 6.06 -20.64
N CYS A 183 12.01 6.82 -20.88
CA CYS A 183 10.74 6.41 -20.31
C CYS A 183 10.29 5.11 -20.96
N SER A 184 9.61 4.30 -20.16
CA SER A 184 8.91 3.13 -20.65
C SER A 184 7.54 3.16 -20.02
N ASP A 185 6.50 3.28 -20.84
CA ASP A 185 5.18 2.95 -20.36
C ASP A 185 5.17 1.45 -20.06
N TYR A 186 4.84 1.14 -18.82
CA TYR A 186 4.76 -0.23 -18.39
C TYR A 186 3.47 -0.84 -18.93
N PRO A 187 3.51 -2.05 -19.54
CA PRO A 187 2.29 -2.69 -19.99
C PRO A 187 1.35 -2.93 -18.79
N PRO A 188 0.02 -2.87 -18.99
CA PRO A 188 -0.92 -3.35 -17.97
C PRO A 188 -0.54 -4.80 -17.61
N PRO A 189 -0.64 -5.20 -16.33
CA PRO A 189 -0.11 -6.50 -15.90
C PRO A 189 -0.73 -7.63 -16.72
N SER A 190 0.12 -8.50 -17.25
CA SER A 190 -0.31 -9.77 -17.83
C SER A 190 -0.98 -10.62 -16.76
N GLU A 191 -1.84 -11.57 -17.17
CA GLU A 191 -2.50 -12.51 -16.25
C GLU A 191 -1.52 -13.25 -15.32
N GLU A 192 -0.27 -13.45 -15.75
CA GLU A 192 0.79 -14.09 -14.96
C GLU A 192 1.30 -13.23 -13.80
N LEU A 193 1.32 -11.90 -13.94
CA LEU A 193 1.71 -10.98 -12.87
C LEU A 193 0.64 -10.85 -11.77
N LYS A 194 -0.63 -11.10 -12.11
CA LYS A 194 -1.73 -11.21 -11.13
C LYS A 194 -1.57 -12.43 -10.21
N ALA A 195 -0.80 -13.45 -10.63
CA ALA A 195 -0.62 -14.69 -9.89
C ALA A 195 0.46 -14.62 -8.80
N ASN A 196 1.32 -13.60 -8.80
CA ASN A 196 2.33 -13.42 -7.75
C ASN A 196 1.70 -12.82 -6.48
N LYS A 197 1.20 -13.69 -5.61
CA LYS A 197 0.38 -13.40 -4.41
C LYS A 197 1.07 -12.65 -3.25
N HIS A 198 2.25 -12.05 -3.44
CA HIS A 198 3.03 -11.47 -2.33
C HIS A 198 2.86 -9.95 -2.18
N VAL A 199 2.49 -9.26 -3.26
CA VAL A 199 2.07 -7.85 -3.30
C VAL A 199 0.99 -7.77 -4.40
N ASP A 200 -0.01 -6.89 -4.28
CA ASP A 200 -0.97 -6.65 -5.37
C ASP A 200 -0.25 -5.99 -6.57
N TYR A 201 0.49 -6.80 -7.33
CA TYR A 201 1.20 -6.41 -8.55
C TYR A 201 0.26 -6.18 -9.75
N GLY A 202 -1.07 -6.16 -9.52
CA GLY A 202 -2.08 -5.78 -10.51
C GLY A 202 -2.03 -4.29 -10.89
N LYS A 203 -1.20 -3.49 -10.23
CA LYS A 203 -1.06 -2.03 -10.41
C LYS A 203 0.39 -1.71 -10.79
N HIS A 204 0.62 -1.37 -12.06
CA HIS A 204 1.98 -1.14 -12.58
C HIS A 204 2.41 0.31 -12.40
N SER A 205 2.96 0.65 -11.22
CA SER A 205 3.52 1.97 -10.92
C SER A 205 5.02 1.92 -10.61
N ILE A 206 5.68 3.08 -10.66
CA ILE A 206 7.07 3.21 -10.25
C ILE A 206 7.28 2.76 -8.79
N THR A 207 6.32 3.08 -7.91
CA THR A 207 6.28 2.60 -6.51
C THR A 207 6.23 1.08 -6.45
N ALA A 208 5.37 0.43 -7.26
CA ALA A 208 5.28 -1.01 -7.31
C ALA A 208 6.62 -1.65 -7.74
N CYS A 209 7.27 -1.08 -8.75
CA CYS A 209 8.58 -1.55 -9.22
C CYS A 209 9.67 -1.40 -8.14
N ILE A 210 9.76 -0.23 -7.51
CA ILE A 210 10.73 0.01 -6.43
C ILE A 210 10.50 -0.98 -5.29
N ASN A 211 9.26 -1.18 -4.88
CA ASN A 211 8.91 -2.10 -3.79
C ASN A 211 9.23 -3.55 -4.15
N SER A 212 8.93 -3.97 -5.38
CA SER A 212 9.25 -5.30 -5.87
C SER A 212 10.76 -5.56 -5.87
N ARG A 213 11.57 -4.59 -6.33
CA ARG A 213 13.02 -4.76 -6.38
C ARG A 213 13.65 -4.70 -5.00
N ALA A 214 13.19 -3.78 -4.16
CA ALA A 214 13.60 -3.69 -2.76
C ALA A 214 13.35 -5.03 -2.03
N TYR A 215 12.17 -5.63 -2.24
CA TYR A 215 11.82 -6.92 -1.68
C TYR A 215 12.76 -8.04 -2.16
N HIS A 216 12.98 -8.14 -3.46
CA HIS A 216 13.84 -9.17 -4.04
C HIS A 216 15.30 -9.05 -3.56
N GLU A 217 15.81 -7.83 -3.41
CA GLU A 217 17.14 -7.62 -2.82
C GLU A 217 17.16 -7.95 -1.32
N ALA A 218 16.06 -7.74 -0.59
CA ALA A 218 15.93 -8.16 0.81
C ALA A 218 16.04 -9.67 0.97
N GLU A 219 15.32 -10.39 0.12
CA GLU A 219 15.30 -11.85 0.12
C GLU A 219 16.69 -12.42 -0.15
N LYS A 220 17.44 -11.86 -1.10
CA LYS A 220 18.82 -12.28 -1.38
C LYS A 220 19.77 -12.07 -0.21
N ILE A 221 19.66 -10.94 0.48
CA ILE A 221 20.61 -10.55 1.53
C ILE A 221 20.29 -11.29 2.84
N CYS A 222 19.01 -11.32 3.22
CA CYS A 222 18.60 -11.73 4.54
C CYS A 222 17.89 -13.09 4.58
N GLY A 223 17.45 -13.63 3.43
CA GLY A 223 16.62 -14.84 3.37
C GLY A 223 15.24 -14.66 4.00
N CYS A 224 14.79 -13.42 4.19
CA CYS A 224 13.57 -13.07 4.92
C CYS A 224 12.68 -12.12 4.11
N ASP A 225 11.36 -12.29 4.25
CA ASP A 225 10.31 -11.34 3.83
C ASP A 225 10.34 -10.12 4.77
N MET A 226 11.27 -9.19 4.56
CA MET A 226 11.35 -7.95 5.33
C MET A 226 10.80 -6.78 4.53
N LYS A 227 9.55 -6.40 4.82
CA LYS A 227 8.84 -5.30 4.14
C LYS A 227 9.37 -3.88 4.44
N ASN A 228 10.00 -3.65 5.59
CA ASN A 228 10.19 -2.28 6.10
C ASN A 228 11.64 -1.74 6.12
N GLN A 229 12.68 -2.57 6.00
CA GLN A 229 14.07 -2.09 6.21
C GLN A 229 14.83 -1.67 4.93
N ILE A 230 14.30 -1.95 3.73
CA ILE A 230 15.05 -1.74 2.47
C ILE A 230 14.74 -0.40 1.79
N TYR A 231 13.62 0.23 2.16
CA TYR A 231 13.19 1.52 1.62
C TYR A 231 14.26 2.62 1.76
N ASP A 232 15.02 2.63 2.87
CA ASP A 232 16.03 3.64 3.18
C ASP A 232 17.33 3.52 2.36
N LYS A 233 17.62 2.33 1.82
CA LYS A 233 18.76 2.11 0.92
C LYS A 233 18.38 2.32 -0.55
N ALA A 234 17.15 1.99 -0.92
CA ALA A 234 16.63 2.15 -2.29
C ALA A 234 16.50 3.62 -2.70
N THR A 235 16.16 4.50 -1.76
CA THR A 235 15.89 5.93 -2.02
C THR A 235 17.14 6.78 -2.25
N LYS A 236 18.35 6.27 -2.00
CA LYS A 236 19.56 7.13 -1.98
C LYS A 236 20.37 7.20 -3.27
N THR A 237 20.24 6.30 -4.25
CA THR A 237 21.18 6.36 -5.41
C THR A 237 20.72 5.86 -6.78
N ASP A 238 19.59 5.18 -6.92
CA ASP A 238 19.09 4.80 -8.24
C ASP A 238 17.64 4.36 -8.04
N LEU A 239 16.74 4.48 -9.01
CA LEU A 239 15.35 3.99 -8.88
C LEU A 239 15.28 2.45 -8.80
N LEU A 240 16.28 1.81 -8.21
CA LEU A 240 16.63 0.40 -8.28
C LEU A 240 16.66 -0.11 -9.73
N GLY A 241 16.89 0.75 -10.72
CA GLY A 241 16.80 0.45 -12.15
C GLY A 241 15.37 0.34 -12.70
N CYS A 242 14.37 0.91 -12.01
CA CYS A 242 13.02 1.11 -12.50
C CYS A 242 12.97 2.33 -13.43
N SER A 243 12.51 2.13 -14.67
CA SER A 243 12.27 3.22 -15.62
C SER A 243 11.19 4.18 -15.14
N ILE A 244 11.26 5.45 -15.54
CA ILE A 244 10.16 6.39 -15.30
C ILE A 244 9.04 6.10 -16.32
N PRO A 245 7.75 6.10 -15.93
CA PRO A 245 6.65 6.02 -16.89
C PRO A 245 6.66 7.22 -17.84
N CYS A 246 6.22 7.05 -19.10
CA CYS A 246 6.21 8.18 -20.04
C CYS A 246 5.15 9.22 -19.67
N THR A 247 4.11 8.82 -18.93
CA THR A 247 3.16 9.75 -18.30
C THR A 247 3.26 9.65 -16.79
N LEU A 248 3.73 10.71 -16.14
CA LEU A 248 3.76 10.84 -14.69
C LEU A 248 2.64 11.78 -14.24
N ARG A 249 1.84 11.35 -13.27
CA ARG A 249 0.77 12.17 -12.66
C ARG A 249 1.14 12.44 -11.21
N SER A 250 1.14 13.71 -10.82
CA SER A 250 1.32 14.14 -9.43
C SER A 250 0.10 14.93 -8.97
N TYR A 251 -0.21 14.81 -7.69
CA TYR A 251 -1.33 15.52 -7.08
C TYR A 251 -0.79 16.43 -5.98
N ARG A 252 -0.90 17.73 -6.19
CA ARG A 252 -0.49 18.71 -5.19
C ARG A 252 -1.70 19.10 -4.32
N PRO A 253 -1.69 18.81 -3.01
CA PRO A 253 -2.76 19.20 -2.12
C PRO A 253 -2.66 20.70 -1.78
N VAL A 254 -3.81 21.37 -1.77
CA VAL A 254 -4.04 22.68 -1.16
C VAL A 254 -4.99 22.46 0.00
N VAL A 255 -4.46 22.56 1.22
CA VAL A 255 -5.17 22.26 2.45
C VAL A 255 -5.58 23.57 3.13
N SER A 256 -6.85 23.66 3.51
CA SER A 256 -7.34 24.67 4.44
C SER A 256 -8.09 23.97 5.56
N GLN A 257 -7.98 24.51 6.78
CA GLN A 257 -8.56 23.91 7.98
C GLN A 257 -9.30 24.96 8.81
N ALA A 258 -10.33 24.51 9.52
CA ALA A 258 -11.05 25.29 10.53
C ALA A 258 -11.42 24.39 11.70
N ALA A 259 -11.48 24.93 12.92
CA ALA A 259 -11.88 24.15 14.10
C ALA A 259 -13.26 23.49 13.91
N PHE A 260 -13.39 22.24 14.33
CA PHE A 260 -14.64 21.47 14.24
C PHE A 260 -14.74 20.44 15.38
N PRO A 261 -15.91 20.29 16.04
CA PRO A 261 -17.14 21.04 15.80
C PRO A 261 -17.00 22.52 16.18
N SER A 262 -17.84 23.38 15.60
CA SER A 262 -17.97 24.73 16.14
C SER A 262 -18.45 24.61 17.59
N PRO A 263 -17.89 25.38 18.53
CA PRO A 263 -18.45 25.41 19.88
C PRO A 263 -19.94 25.80 19.82
N ASP A 264 -20.75 25.23 20.71
CA ASP A 264 -22.17 25.56 20.78
C ASP A 264 -22.31 27.07 21.01
N LEU A 265 -23.31 27.71 20.40
CA LEU A 265 -23.49 29.15 20.55
C LEU A 265 -23.73 29.50 22.02
N ASP A 266 -24.44 28.64 22.76
CA ASP A 266 -24.66 28.80 24.20
C ASP A 266 -23.36 28.60 25.00
N ASP A 267 -22.52 27.64 24.61
CA ASP A 267 -21.19 27.45 25.21
C ASP A 267 -20.28 28.66 24.91
N MET A 268 -20.30 29.19 23.69
CA MET A 268 -19.57 30.40 23.30
C MET A 268 -20.03 31.61 24.10
N MET A 269 -21.35 31.80 24.26
CA MET A 269 -21.92 32.91 25.04
C MET A 269 -21.59 32.78 26.53
N SER A 270 -21.47 31.56 27.06
CA SER A 270 -21.00 31.32 28.44
C SER A 270 -19.50 31.59 28.64
N MET A 271 -18.72 31.62 27.55
CA MET A 271 -17.27 31.88 27.56
C MET A 271 -16.90 33.35 27.30
N MET A 272 -17.90 34.20 26.98
CA MET A 272 -17.76 35.64 26.80
C MET A 272 -18.09 36.36 28.11
N ASP A 273 -17.26 37.31 28.51
CA ASP A 273 -17.59 38.20 29.64
C ASP A 273 -18.65 39.26 29.24
N GLU A 274 -19.16 40.02 30.20
CA GLU A 274 -20.17 41.09 29.98
C GLU A 274 -19.71 42.17 28.98
N ASN A 275 -18.41 42.20 28.66
CA ASN A 275 -17.81 43.12 27.68
C ASN A 275 -17.61 42.49 26.29
N GLY A 276 -18.02 41.24 26.07
CA GLY A 276 -17.89 40.54 24.78
C GLY A 276 -16.47 40.10 24.45
N THR A 277 -15.57 40.06 25.43
CA THR A 277 -14.21 39.53 25.28
C THR A 277 -14.17 38.05 25.65
N SER A 278 -13.52 37.23 24.82
CA SER A 278 -13.38 35.80 25.12
C SER A 278 -12.35 35.61 26.24
N THR A 279 -12.67 34.79 27.24
CA THR A 279 -11.75 34.45 28.33
C THR A 279 -10.54 33.61 27.88
N ILE A 280 -10.52 33.15 26.62
CA ILE A 280 -9.48 32.29 26.05
C ILE A 280 -8.17 33.04 25.80
N ASP A 281 -8.19 34.37 25.65
CA ASP A 281 -6.99 35.19 25.46
C ASP A 281 -6.06 35.20 26.70
N LYS A 282 -6.47 34.61 27.83
CA LYS A 282 -5.63 34.46 29.02
C LYS A 282 -4.81 33.16 29.09
N TYR A 283 -5.08 32.16 28.24
CA TYR A 283 -4.44 30.84 28.37
C TYR A 283 -3.74 30.31 27.12
N VAL A 284 -3.76 31.03 25.99
CA VAL A 284 -3.08 30.60 24.76
C VAL A 284 -1.87 31.50 24.48
N CYS A 285 -0.89 31.49 25.39
CA CYS A 285 0.49 31.97 25.20
C CYS A 285 1.34 31.48 26.39
N GLN A 286 1.56 30.16 26.48
CA GLN A 286 2.70 29.56 27.20
C GLN A 286 3.26 28.40 26.37
#